data_AF-A0A956K8Q3-F1
#
_entry.id   AF-A0A956K8Q3-F1
#
_cell.length_a   1.000
_cell.length_b   1.000
_cell.length_c   1.000
_cell.angle_alpha   90.00
_cell.angle_beta   90.00
_cell.angle_gamma   90.00
#
_symmetry.space_group_name_H-M   'P 1'
#
loop_
_entity.id
_entity.type
_entity.pdbx_description
1 polymer ?
#
loop_
_entity_poly.entity_id
_entity_poly.type
_entity_poly.pdbx_seq_one_letter_code
_entity_poly.pdbx_strand_id
1 'polypeptide(L)'
;MEPRLRSWARSMVTVSALLGPLTAASPIEAAPAPEQPQPGPDNRAGILVNQGNQAFERKDYEEAIELWKEAYQLLAGTRSQFTILPKMAGAHEQLYAIDHDIAHLERALALLDQYHGHIDPSDQETLTENDERRHALEQELERRASQPDEPPPTAVRPGQKSGPRQREGPRRREQVPPPPVMSWTRYRRHMTTGFILVGAGAASTWAFAATLSAALSNESQAAESQDPDTKNKLETRAL
;
A
#
# COMPACT_ATOMS: atom_id res chain seq x y z
N MET A 1 13.65 -5.94 -41.00
CA MET A 1 13.20 -6.49 -39.70
C MET A 1 11.73 -6.16 -39.56
N GLU A 2 10.87 -7.14 -39.81
CA GLU A 2 9.41 -6.96 -39.85
C GLU A 2 8.77 -7.25 -38.48
N PRO A 3 7.82 -6.41 -38.00
CA PRO A 3 7.01 -6.75 -36.84
C PRO A 3 5.82 -7.64 -37.24
N ARG A 4 5.82 -8.89 -36.75
CA ARG A 4 4.74 -9.86 -36.92
C ARG A 4 3.51 -9.45 -36.09
N LEU A 5 2.44 -9.09 -36.80
CA LEU A 5 1.08 -8.93 -36.29
C LEU A 5 0.55 -10.28 -35.77
N ARG A 6 0.36 -10.41 -34.46
CA ARG A 6 -0.33 -11.57 -33.85
C ARG A 6 -1.82 -11.26 -33.72
N SER A 7 -2.61 -11.91 -34.58
CA SER A 7 -4.07 -11.89 -34.59
C SER A 7 -4.67 -12.45 -33.30
N TRP A 8 -5.53 -11.68 -32.64
CA TRP A 8 -6.37 -12.15 -31.54
C TRP A 8 -7.58 -12.89 -32.09
N ALA A 9 -7.66 -14.19 -31.82
CA ALA A 9 -8.82 -15.03 -32.15
C ALA A 9 -9.98 -14.68 -31.20
N ARG A 10 -11.05 -14.14 -31.76
CA ARG A 10 -12.34 -13.90 -31.09
C ARG A 10 -13.12 -15.21 -31.01
N SER A 11 -13.18 -15.82 -29.83
CA SER A 11 -14.12 -16.91 -29.57
C SER A 11 -15.46 -16.32 -29.16
N MET A 12 -16.45 -16.42 -30.05
CA MET A 12 -17.86 -16.19 -29.73
C MET A 12 -18.39 -17.36 -28.91
N VAL A 13 -18.87 -17.09 -27.69
CA VAL A 13 -19.62 -18.06 -26.89
C VAL A 13 -21.11 -17.81 -27.11
N THR A 14 -21.77 -18.81 -27.67
CA THR A 14 -23.20 -18.89 -27.94
C THR A 14 -23.97 -19.03 -26.62
N VAL A 15 -24.87 -18.08 -26.34
CA VAL A 15 -25.80 -18.14 -25.21
C VAL A 15 -27.08 -18.83 -25.68
N SER A 16 -27.25 -20.10 -25.29
CA SER A 16 -28.53 -20.81 -25.47
C SER A 16 -29.48 -20.46 -24.34
N ALA A 17 -30.55 -19.72 -24.67
CA ALA A 17 -31.66 -19.43 -23.78
C ALA A 17 -32.60 -20.64 -23.69
N LEU A 18 -32.59 -21.34 -22.56
CA LEU A 18 -33.61 -22.32 -22.19
C LEU A 18 -34.73 -21.60 -21.43
N LEU A 19 -35.85 -21.34 -22.11
CA LEU A 19 -37.11 -20.95 -21.49
C LEU A 19 -37.74 -22.19 -20.85
N GLY A 20 -37.67 -22.29 -19.52
CA GLY A 20 -38.36 -23.30 -18.72
C GLY A 20 -39.62 -22.75 -18.04
N PRO A 21 -40.60 -23.61 -17.69
CA PRO A 21 -41.90 -23.21 -17.16
C PRO A 21 -41.81 -22.65 -15.73
N LEU A 22 -42.61 -21.61 -15.47
CA LEU A 22 -42.82 -21.01 -14.16
C LEU A 22 -43.60 -21.97 -13.24
N THR A 23 -42.90 -22.84 -12.53
CA THR A 23 -43.45 -23.54 -11.35
C THR A 23 -43.57 -22.56 -10.18
N ALA A 24 -44.79 -22.36 -9.70
CA ALA A 24 -45.07 -21.65 -8.47
C ALA A 24 -44.42 -22.39 -7.28
N ALA A 25 -43.29 -21.87 -6.81
CA ALA A 25 -42.58 -22.41 -5.66
C ALA A 25 -43.31 -22.00 -4.37
N SER A 26 -43.63 -23.00 -3.54
CA SER A 26 -44.02 -22.77 -2.14
C SER A 26 -42.92 -21.97 -1.41
N PRO A 27 -43.27 -21.10 -0.45
CA PRO A 27 -42.28 -20.41 0.36
C PRO A 27 -41.53 -21.47 1.16
N ILE A 28 -40.30 -21.77 0.73
CA ILE A 28 -39.34 -22.52 1.54
C ILE A 28 -39.02 -21.59 2.70
N GLU A 29 -39.53 -21.95 3.88
CA GLU A 29 -39.12 -21.37 5.14
C GLU A 29 -37.61 -21.60 5.27
N ALA A 30 -36.85 -20.55 4.94
CA ALA A 30 -35.40 -20.62 4.83
C ALA A 30 -34.84 -21.00 6.19
N ALA A 31 -34.36 -22.24 6.31
CA ALA A 31 -33.56 -22.66 7.44
C ALA A 31 -32.45 -21.62 7.64
N PRO A 32 -32.20 -21.16 8.87
CA PRO A 32 -31.20 -20.13 9.13
C PRO A 32 -29.88 -20.59 8.52
N ALA A 33 -29.36 -19.79 7.58
CA ALA A 33 -28.09 -20.09 6.93
C ALA A 33 -27.03 -20.27 8.03
N PRO A 34 -26.21 -21.34 7.98
CA PRO A 34 -25.19 -21.57 8.99
C PRO A 34 -24.30 -20.33 9.07
N GLU A 35 -24.23 -19.72 10.26
CA GLU A 35 -23.39 -18.57 10.52
C GLU A 35 -21.94 -18.96 10.20
N GLN A 36 -21.34 -18.31 9.21
CA GLN A 36 -19.94 -18.56 8.91
C GLN A 36 -19.10 -18.07 10.10
N PRO A 37 -18.11 -18.86 10.56
CA PRO A 37 -17.23 -18.47 11.64
C PRO A 37 -16.61 -17.11 11.32
N GLN A 38 -16.84 -16.11 12.18
CA GLN A 38 -16.22 -14.82 11.95
C GLN A 38 -14.70 -14.96 12.06
N PRO A 39 -13.92 -14.31 11.17
CA PRO A 39 -12.47 -14.37 11.25
C PRO A 39 -11.99 -13.82 12.60
N GLY A 40 -11.00 -14.50 13.18
CA GLY A 40 -10.31 -14.04 14.39
C GLY A 40 -9.62 -12.69 14.18
N PRO A 41 -9.21 -12.02 15.27
CA PRO A 41 -8.63 -10.68 15.23
C PRO A 41 -7.40 -10.59 14.31
N ASP A 42 -6.51 -11.57 14.34
CA ASP A 42 -5.30 -11.61 13.49
C ASP A 42 -5.65 -11.66 12.00
N ASN A 43 -6.67 -12.45 11.62
CA ASN A 43 -7.13 -12.54 10.23
C ASN A 43 -7.76 -11.21 9.79
N ARG A 44 -8.52 -10.53 10.67
CA ARG A 44 -9.08 -9.20 10.36
C ARG A 44 -7.99 -8.16 10.19
N ALA A 45 -6.98 -8.17 11.08
CA ALA A 45 -5.83 -7.28 10.97
C ALA A 45 -5.08 -7.50 9.65
N GLY A 46 -4.86 -8.76 9.25
CA GLY A 46 -4.24 -9.08 7.95
C GLY A 46 -5.03 -8.54 6.76
N ILE A 47 -6.36 -8.63 6.78
CA ILE A 47 -7.23 -8.05 5.75
C ILE A 47 -7.07 -6.53 5.70
N LEU A 48 -7.09 -5.85 6.85
CA LEU A 48 -6.92 -4.39 6.94
C LEU A 48 -5.54 -3.94 6.47
N VAL A 49 -4.47 -4.68 6.82
CA VAL A 49 -3.11 -4.39 6.32
C VAL A 49 -3.06 -4.49 4.80
N ASN A 50 -3.68 -5.53 4.22
CA ASN A 50 -3.74 -5.70 2.77
C ASN A 50 -4.54 -4.59 2.09
N GLN A 51 -5.69 -4.20 2.67
CA GLN A 51 -6.48 -3.07 2.17
C GLN A 51 -5.68 -1.77 2.24
N GLY A 52 -4.95 -1.53 3.34
CA GLY A 52 -4.08 -0.35 3.49
C GLY A 52 -2.95 -0.34 2.46
N ASN A 53 -2.33 -1.49 2.17
CA ASN A 53 -1.34 -1.61 1.11
C ASN A 53 -1.95 -1.25 -0.26
N GLN A 54 -3.17 -1.74 -0.57
CA GLN A 54 -3.85 -1.40 -1.81
C GLN A 54 -4.22 0.09 -1.91
N ALA A 55 -4.62 0.72 -0.79
CA ALA A 55 -4.87 2.16 -0.74
C ALA A 55 -3.58 2.95 -0.99
N PHE A 56 -2.48 2.54 -0.36
CA PHE A 56 -1.16 3.14 -0.57
C PHE A 56 -0.71 3.05 -2.04
N GLU A 57 -0.89 1.89 -2.69
CA GLU A 57 -0.57 1.69 -4.11
C GLU A 57 -1.38 2.60 -5.04
N ARG A 58 -2.64 2.91 -4.68
CA ARG A 58 -3.49 3.87 -5.41
C ARG A 58 -3.16 5.33 -5.09
N LYS A 59 -2.20 5.58 -4.18
CA LYS A 59 -1.84 6.89 -3.62
C LYS A 59 -2.93 7.51 -2.73
N ASP A 60 -3.84 6.69 -2.22
CA ASP A 60 -4.84 7.07 -1.22
C ASP A 60 -4.20 6.98 0.18
N TYR A 61 -3.17 7.79 0.43
CA TYR A 61 -2.30 7.65 1.62
C TYR A 61 -3.03 7.87 2.95
N GLU A 62 -4.00 8.77 3.02
CA GLU A 62 -4.84 8.97 4.21
C GLU A 62 -5.68 7.72 4.53
N GLU A 63 -6.28 7.11 3.50
CA GLU A 63 -7.06 5.88 3.66
C GLU A 63 -6.15 4.73 4.12
N ALA A 64 -4.94 4.63 3.56
CA ALA A 64 -3.95 3.64 3.98
C ALA A 64 -3.60 3.77 5.46
N ILE A 65 -3.35 5.00 5.95
CA ILE A 65 -3.04 5.27 7.36
C ILE A 65 -4.19 4.83 8.26
N GLU A 66 -5.44 5.17 7.93
CA GLU A 66 -6.59 4.78 8.75
C GLU A 66 -6.78 3.26 8.81
N LEU A 67 -6.64 2.57 7.67
CA LEU A 67 -6.72 1.10 7.61
C LEU A 67 -5.61 0.42 8.44
N TRP A 68 -4.38 0.93 8.33
CA TRP A 68 -3.25 0.45 9.11
C TRP A 68 -3.39 0.74 10.60
N LYS A 69 -3.95 1.89 10.97
CA LYS A 69 -4.25 2.24 12.37
C LYS A 69 -5.31 1.31 12.97
N GLU A 70 -6.36 0.97 12.23
CA GLU A 70 -7.34 -0.03 12.67
C GLU A 70 -6.67 -1.41 12.86
N ALA A 71 -5.81 -1.83 11.92
CA ALA A 71 -5.05 -3.07 12.05
C ALA A 71 -4.10 -3.06 13.27
N TYR A 72 -3.43 -1.93 13.52
CA TYR A 72 -2.53 -1.74 14.66
C TYR A 72 -3.24 -1.94 15.99
N GLN A 73 -4.49 -1.46 16.10
CA GLN A 73 -5.32 -1.65 17.30
C GLN A 73 -5.74 -3.11 17.49
N LEU A 74 -6.06 -3.82 16.41
CA LEU A 74 -6.42 -5.24 16.48
C LEU A 74 -5.26 -6.14 16.89
N LEU A 75 -4.02 -5.75 16.55
CA LEU A 75 -2.80 -6.48 16.89
C LEU A 75 -2.22 -6.09 18.26
N ALA A 76 -2.94 -5.31 19.07
CA ALA A 76 -2.44 -4.80 20.34
C ALA A 76 -1.83 -5.91 21.23
N GLY A 77 -0.58 -5.70 21.66
CA GLY A 77 0.14 -6.65 22.51
C GLY A 77 0.84 -7.79 21.77
N THR A 78 0.79 -7.82 20.44
CA THR A 78 1.52 -8.77 19.61
C THR A 78 2.79 -8.13 19.03
N ARG A 79 3.81 -8.95 18.72
CA ARG A 79 5.03 -8.46 18.02
C ARG A 79 4.69 -7.89 16.64
N SER A 80 3.68 -8.44 15.98
CA SER A 80 3.24 -8.01 14.64
C SER A 80 2.71 -6.58 14.62
N GLN A 81 2.21 -6.05 15.74
CA GLN A 81 1.76 -4.68 15.88
C GLN A 81 2.79 -3.65 15.37
N PHE A 82 4.07 -3.85 15.69
CA PHE A 82 5.13 -2.89 15.38
C PHE A 82 5.51 -2.89 13.89
N THR A 83 5.18 -3.95 13.15
CA THR A 83 5.44 -4.03 11.70
C THR A 83 4.62 -3.03 10.88
N ILE A 84 3.57 -2.45 11.48
CA ILE A 84 2.69 -1.46 10.84
C ILE A 84 3.24 -0.03 10.93
N LEU A 85 4.01 0.29 11.98
CA LEU A 85 4.58 1.62 12.20
C LEU A 85 5.40 2.16 11.01
N PRO A 86 6.38 1.43 10.43
CA PRO A 86 7.16 1.93 9.30
C PRO A 86 6.32 2.14 8.04
N LYS A 87 5.19 1.43 7.88
CA LYS A 87 4.25 1.63 6.77
C LYS A 87 3.52 2.96 6.92
N MET A 88 2.97 3.24 8.10
CA MET A 88 2.31 4.52 8.40
C MET A 88 3.28 5.70 8.26
N ALA A 89 4.54 5.54 8.70
CA ALA A 89 5.58 6.55 8.49
C ALA A 89 5.80 6.83 6.99
N GLY A 90 5.88 5.78 6.17
CA GLY A 90 5.98 5.90 4.71
C GLY A 90 4.80 6.62 4.06
N ALA A 91 3.57 6.40 4.53
CA ALA A 91 2.42 7.16 4.03
C ALA A 91 2.47 8.65 4.40
N HIS A 92 2.94 8.99 5.60
CA HIS A 92 3.16 10.38 5.97
C HIS A 92 4.25 11.06 5.14
N GLU A 93 5.35 10.37 4.82
CA GLU A 93 6.37 10.88 3.90
C GLU A 93 5.79 11.18 2.51
N GLN A 94 4.90 10.32 2.00
CA GLN A 94 4.25 10.57 0.72
C GLN A 94 3.24 11.72 0.77
N LEU A 95 2.52 11.89 1.87
CA LEU A 95 1.63 13.04 2.07
C LEU A 95 2.41 14.34 2.09
N TYR A 96 3.52 14.40 2.84
CA TYR A 96 4.43 15.54 2.82
C TYR A 96 4.96 15.86 1.40
N ALA A 97 5.24 14.83 0.60
CA ALA A 97 5.66 15.04 -0.79
C ALA A 97 4.57 15.68 -1.66
N ILE A 98 3.30 15.62 -1.27
CA ILE A 98 2.16 16.20 -1.99
C ILE A 98 1.86 17.62 -1.51
N ASP A 99 1.70 17.83 -0.21
CA ASP A 99 1.21 19.09 0.36
C ASP A 99 2.29 19.96 1.01
N HIS A 100 3.47 19.38 1.25
CA HIS A 100 4.58 20.00 1.98
C HIS A 100 4.24 20.44 3.41
N ASP A 101 3.26 19.80 4.06
CA ASP A 101 2.95 20.04 5.48
C ASP A 101 3.99 19.38 6.38
N ILE A 102 4.76 20.20 7.09
CA ILE A 102 5.79 19.79 8.06
C ILE A 102 5.23 18.82 9.11
N ALA A 103 3.94 18.95 9.47
CA ALA A 103 3.32 18.07 10.44
C ALA A 103 3.28 16.60 9.96
N HIS A 104 3.43 16.32 8.67
CA HIS A 104 3.58 14.94 8.19
C HIS A 104 4.97 14.37 8.46
N LEU A 105 6.04 15.17 8.30
CA LEU A 105 7.40 14.74 8.65
C LEU A 105 7.54 14.46 10.14
N GLU A 106 6.99 15.33 11.00
CA GLU A 106 7.00 15.15 12.45
C GLU A 106 6.30 13.84 12.87
N ARG A 107 5.14 13.53 12.25
CA ARG A 107 4.41 12.28 12.50
C ARG A 107 5.19 11.06 12.00
N ALA A 108 5.82 11.14 10.84
CA ALA A 108 6.65 10.07 10.32
C ALA A 108 7.83 9.77 11.25
N LEU A 109 8.53 10.81 11.73
CA LEU A 109 9.63 10.68 12.67
C LEU A 109 9.19 10.02 13.98
N ALA A 110 8.09 10.49 14.58
CA ALA A 110 7.54 9.91 15.81
C ALA A 110 7.18 8.42 15.67
N LEU A 111 6.66 8.00 14.50
CA LEU A 111 6.36 6.60 14.22
C LEU A 111 7.64 5.75 14.07
N LEU A 112 8.68 6.29 13.44
CA LEU A 112 9.97 5.62 13.31
C LEU A 112 10.71 5.53 14.65
N ASP A 113 10.64 6.55 15.50
CA ASP A 113 11.17 6.54 16.87
C ASP A 113 10.49 5.43 17.69
N GLN A 114 9.16 5.33 17.59
CA GLN A 114 8.42 4.26 18.24
C GLN A 114 8.85 2.89 17.70
N TYR A 115 8.99 2.74 16.38
CA TYR A 115 9.43 1.48 15.77
C TYR A 115 10.84 1.08 16.22
N HIS A 116 11.77 2.04 16.30
CA HIS A 116 13.16 1.83 16.72
C HIS A 116 13.25 1.09 18.06
N GLY A 117 12.42 1.49 19.04
CA GLY A 117 12.36 0.86 20.36
C GLY A 117 11.90 -0.61 20.36
N HIS A 118 11.43 -1.14 19.23
CA HIS A 118 10.95 -2.51 19.06
C HIS A 118 11.76 -3.34 18.07
N ILE A 119 12.81 -2.78 17.45
CA ILE A 119 13.74 -3.54 16.60
C ILE A 119 14.61 -4.44 17.50
N ASP A 120 14.91 -5.65 17.02
CA ASP A 120 15.82 -6.56 17.72
C ASP A 120 17.24 -5.96 17.70
N PRO A 121 17.92 -5.78 18.85
CA PRO A 121 19.28 -5.24 18.87
C PRO A 121 20.30 -6.04 18.06
N SER A 122 20.03 -7.31 17.75
CA SER A 122 20.87 -8.12 16.88
C SER A 122 20.66 -7.87 15.38
N ASP A 123 19.53 -7.26 15.00
CA ASP A 123 19.17 -6.91 13.62
C ASP A 123 19.76 -5.53 13.26
N GLN A 124 21.07 -5.51 13.09
CA GLN A 124 21.84 -4.29 12.81
C GLN A 124 21.47 -3.64 11.47
N GLU A 125 21.02 -4.44 10.50
CA GLU A 125 20.56 -3.95 9.20
C GLU A 125 19.31 -3.09 9.38
N THR A 126 18.26 -3.63 10.01
CA THR A 126 17.01 -2.91 10.23
C THR A 126 17.20 -1.67 11.11
N LEU A 127 18.07 -1.73 12.13
CA LEU A 127 18.43 -0.57 12.95
C LEU A 127 19.07 0.54 12.10
N THR A 128 20.07 0.18 11.28
CA THR A 128 20.79 1.14 10.44
C THR A 128 19.86 1.78 9.42
N GLU A 129 19.03 0.99 8.72
CA GLU A 129 18.05 1.52 7.77
C GLU A 129 17.05 2.47 8.43
N ASN A 130 16.59 2.14 9.65
CA ASN A 130 15.69 2.99 10.40
C ASN A 130 16.37 4.31 10.81
N ASP A 131 17.60 4.27 11.29
CA ASP A 131 18.35 5.46 11.71
C ASP A 131 18.71 6.37 10.54
N GLU A 132 19.13 5.82 9.40
CA GLU A 132 19.38 6.58 8.18
C GLU A 132 18.11 7.29 7.70
N ARG A 133 16.98 6.58 7.72
CA ARG A 133 15.68 7.14 7.34
C ARG A 133 15.25 8.25 8.30
N ARG A 134 15.39 8.07 9.62
CA ARG A 134 15.09 9.10 10.63
C ARG A 134 15.94 10.35 10.41
N HIS A 135 17.25 10.19 10.26
CA HIS A 135 18.17 11.29 10.02
C HIS A 135 17.87 12.05 8.72
N ALA A 136 17.43 11.36 7.66
CA ALA A 136 16.99 12.02 6.42
C ALA A 136 15.75 12.92 6.65
N LEU A 137 14.78 12.49 7.46
CA LEU A 137 13.60 13.30 7.80
C LEU A 137 13.98 14.49 8.69
N GLU A 138 14.88 14.30 9.65
CA GLU A 138 15.39 15.38 10.51
C GLU A 138 16.11 16.47 9.70
N GLN A 139 16.95 16.07 8.73
CA GLN A 139 17.59 17.02 7.82
C GLN A 139 16.59 17.80 6.99
N GLU A 140 15.54 17.13 6.49
CA GLU A 140 14.49 17.79 5.72
C GLU A 140 13.68 18.77 6.58
N LEU A 141 13.38 18.40 7.84
CA LEU A 141 12.77 19.29 8.83
C LEU A 141 13.63 20.54 9.08
N GLU A 142 14.93 20.36 9.36
CA GLU A 142 15.87 21.46 9.60
C GLU A 142 15.99 22.38 8.36
N ARG A 143 16.03 21.78 7.16
CA ARG A 143 16.06 22.52 5.90
C ARG A 143 14.83 23.41 5.74
N ARG A 144 13.63 22.91 6.07
CA ARG A 144 12.38 23.67 6.02
C ARG A 144 12.30 24.74 7.11
N ALA A 145 12.78 24.44 8.31
CA ALA A 145 12.88 25.43 9.40
C ALA A 145 13.81 26.59 9.03
N SER A 146 14.89 26.31 8.30
CA SER A 146 15.83 27.32 7.80
C SER A 146 15.32 28.11 6.58
N GLN A 147 14.30 27.62 5.88
CA GLN A 147 13.73 28.24 4.66
C GLN A 147 12.20 28.37 4.75
N PRO A 148 11.67 29.14 5.73
CA PRO A 148 10.24 29.22 6.00
C PRO A 148 9.43 29.91 4.88
N ASP A 149 10.09 30.73 4.05
CA ASP A 149 9.44 31.63 3.10
C ASP A 149 9.46 31.17 1.64
N GLU A 150 9.98 29.98 1.32
CA GLU A 150 9.85 29.47 -0.05
C GLU A 150 8.44 28.87 -0.18
N PRO A 151 7.47 29.58 -0.81
CA PRO A 151 6.14 29.04 -0.97
C PRO A 151 6.29 27.68 -1.65
N PRO A 152 5.56 26.63 -1.18
CA PRO A 152 5.66 25.30 -1.76
C PRO A 152 5.60 25.45 -3.27
N PRO A 153 6.57 24.87 -4.02
CA PRO A 153 6.67 25.09 -5.46
C PRO A 153 5.30 24.81 -6.01
N THR A 154 4.61 25.88 -6.44
CA THR A 154 3.20 25.77 -6.79
C THR A 154 3.15 24.76 -7.89
N ALA A 155 2.68 23.54 -7.59
CA ALA A 155 2.81 22.42 -8.48
C ALA A 155 2.19 22.85 -9.81
N VAL A 156 3.03 23.15 -10.79
CA VAL A 156 2.62 23.63 -12.10
C VAL A 156 1.89 22.44 -12.70
N ARG A 157 0.57 22.43 -12.52
CA ARG A 157 -0.28 21.29 -12.79
C ARG A 157 -0.04 20.88 -14.26
N PRO A 158 0.63 19.75 -14.53
CA PRO A 158 1.04 19.39 -15.89
C PRO A 158 -0.22 19.05 -16.67
N GLY A 159 -0.79 20.03 -17.38
CA GLY A 159 -2.08 19.87 -18.04
C GLY A 159 -2.98 21.10 -18.07
N GLN A 160 -2.65 22.18 -17.36
CA GLN A 160 -3.35 23.45 -17.58
C GLN A 160 -2.84 24.09 -18.88
N LYS A 161 -3.24 23.50 -20.01
CA LYS A 161 -3.24 24.18 -21.30
C LYS A 161 -4.01 25.48 -21.10
N SER A 162 -3.31 26.60 -21.19
CA SER A 162 -3.88 27.93 -21.31
C SER A 162 -4.80 27.95 -22.53
N GLY A 163 -6.05 27.50 -22.33
CA GLY A 163 -7.07 27.55 -23.36
C GLY A 163 -7.30 29.02 -23.73
N PRO A 164 -7.53 29.33 -25.02
CA PRO A 164 -7.78 30.70 -25.45
C PRO A 164 -8.98 31.26 -24.70
N ARG A 165 -8.69 32.33 -23.95
CA ARG A 165 -9.58 33.35 -23.36
C ARG A 165 -10.97 33.33 -24.01
N GLN A 166 -11.90 32.57 -23.44
CA GLN A 166 -13.31 32.69 -23.79
C GLN A 166 -13.73 34.11 -23.43
N ARG A 167 -14.10 34.87 -24.46
CA ARG A 167 -14.69 36.20 -24.32
C ARG A 167 -15.88 36.12 -23.37
N GLU A 168 -15.81 36.94 -22.34
CA GLU A 168 -16.91 37.25 -21.43
C GLU A 168 -18.14 37.69 -22.24
N GLY A 169 -19.21 36.90 -22.15
CA GLY A 169 -20.55 37.34 -22.49
C GLY A 169 -21.18 38.06 -21.29
N PRO A 170 -22.08 39.04 -21.51
CA PRO A 170 -22.68 39.79 -20.42
C PRO A 170 -23.73 38.98 -19.65
N ARG A 171 -23.50 38.89 -18.33
CA ARG A 171 -24.47 38.88 -17.21
C ARG A 171 -25.69 37.96 -17.28
N ARG A 172 -25.78 37.05 -16.31
CA ARG A 172 -27.02 36.82 -15.55
C ARG A 172 -26.69 36.86 -14.06
N ARG A 173 -27.27 37.81 -13.33
CA ARG A 173 -27.29 37.78 -11.85
C ARG A 173 -28.19 36.61 -11.45
N GLU A 174 -27.57 35.46 -11.19
CA GLU A 174 -28.24 34.33 -10.54
C GLU A 174 -28.48 34.72 -9.07
N GLN A 175 -29.74 34.71 -8.64
CA GLN A 175 -30.12 34.92 -7.24
C GLN A 175 -29.44 33.87 -6.35
N VAL A 176 -28.81 34.32 -5.28
CA VAL A 176 -28.17 33.48 -4.26
C VAL A 176 -29.27 32.93 -3.33
N PRO A 177 -29.57 31.63 -3.30
CA PRO A 177 -30.40 31.03 -2.25
C PRO A 177 -29.65 31.05 -0.91
N PRO A 178 -30.35 31.14 0.23
CA PRO A 178 -29.74 31.17 1.56
C PRO A 178 -28.91 29.91 1.83
N PRO A 179 -27.82 30.00 2.62
CA PRO A 179 -26.93 28.88 2.87
C PRO A 179 -27.65 27.78 3.66
N PRO A 180 -27.53 26.50 3.27
CA PRO A 180 -27.94 25.40 4.11
C PRO A 180 -27.03 25.33 5.34
N VAL A 181 -27.62 25.33 6.54
CA VAL A 181 -26.95 24.96 7.79
C VAL A 181 -26.50 23.50 7.69
N MET A 182 -25.21 23.28 7.48
CA MET A 182 -24.64 21.96 7.23
C MET A 182 -24.22 21.31 8.56
N SER A 183 -24.98 20.31 9.01
CA SER A 183 -24.66 19.45 10.14
C SER A 183 -23.59 18.41 9.75
N TRP A 184 -22.45 18.41 10.46
CA TRP A 184 -21.20 17.69 10.13
C TRP A 184 -21.21 16.14 10.23
N THR A 185 -22.35 15.47 10.36
CA THR A 185 -22.37 14.04 10.74
C THR A 185 -22.58 13.02 9.62
N ARG A 186 -22.53 13.38 8.33
CA ARG A 186 -22.75 12.38 7.24
C ARG A 186 -21.95 12.62 5.95
N TYR A 187 -20.62 12.62 6.01
CA TYR A 187 -19.78 12.50 4.80
C TYR A 187 -18.98 11.19 4.81
N ARG A 188 -19.67 10.05 4.89
CA ARG A 188 -19.08 8.72 4.72
C ARG A 188 -20.07 7.79 4.05
N ARG A 189 -20.41 8.05 2.78
CA ARG A 189 -20.98 7.06 1.84
C ARG A 189 -21.14 7.64 0.43
N HIS A 190 -20.62 6.90 -0.54
CA HIS A 190 -20.81 7.00 -2.00
C HIS A 190 -19.83 7.87 -2.80
N MET A 191 -18.71 7.28 -3.22
CA MET A 191 -18.22 7.38 -4.61
C MET A 191 -17.50 6.09 -5.00
N THR A 192 -18.25 5.04 -5.32
CA THR A 192 -17.81 3.99 -6.25
C THR A 192 -18.22 4.42 -7.65
N THR A 193 -17.43 5.29 -8.27
CA THR A 193 -17.53 5.57 -9.70
C THR A 193 -16.27 5.03 -10.35
N GLY A 194 -16.43 3.90 -11.05
CA GLY A 194 -15.33 3.17 -11.67
C GLY A 194 -14.57 4.02 -12.68
N PHE A 195 -13.24 4.05 -12.51
CA PHE A 195 -12.30 4.42 -13.56
C PHE A 195 -11.54 3.17 -13.98
N ILE A 196 -11.86 2.65 -15.17
CA ILE A 196 -10.98 1.72 -15.88
C ILE A 196 -9.93 2.60 -16.55
N LEU A 197 -8.74 2.68 -15.98
CA LEU A 197 -7.58 3.31 -16.60
C LEU A 197 -6.67 2.22 -17.16
N VAL A 198 -6.84 1.95 -18.45
CA VAL A 198 -5.83 1.26 -19.27
C VAL A 198 -4.71 2.27 -19.51
N GLY A 199 -3.71 2.27 -18.63
CA GLY A 199 -2.49 3.04 -18.74
C GLY A 199 -1.33 2.13 -19.11
N ALA A 200 -0.92 2.18 -20.38
CA ALA A 200 0.31 1.55 -20.87
C ALA A 200 1.54 2.18 -20.19
N GLY A 201 2.54 1.34 -19.93
CA GLY A 201 3.65 1.61 -19.03
C GLY A 201 4.51 2.82 -19.40
N ALA A 202 4.76 3.65 -18.39
CA ALA A 202 6.05 4.29 -18.21
C ALA A 202 6.74 3.51 -17.08
N ALA A 203 7.66 2.63 -17.47
CA ALA A 203 8.54 1.92 -16.57
C ALA A 203 9.54 2.91 -15.96
N SER A 204 9.19 3.46 -14.80
CA SER A 204 10.15 4.09 -13.88
C SER A 204 10.39 3.07 -12.77
N THR A 205 11.44 2.29 -12.91
CA THR A 205 11.86 1.25 -11.97
C THR A 205 12.22 1.84 -10.61
N TRP A 206 11.31 1.72 -9.64
CA TRP A 206 11.71 1.52 -8.25
C TRP A 206 11.79 0.00 -8.02
N ALA A 207 12.84 -0.60 -8.59
CA ALA A 207 13.28 -1.93 -8.23
C ALA A 207 14.32 -1.76 -7.11
N PHE A 208 13.85 -1.60 -5.88
CA PHE A 208 14.64 -1.91 -4.70
C PHE A 208 13.77 -2.82 -3.81
N ALA A 209 14.38 -3.93 -3.37
CA ALA A 209 13.83 -5.01 -2.54
C ALA A 209 13.03 -6.13 -3.26
N ALA A 210 13.65 -6.83 -4.22
CA ALA A 210 13.22 -8.21 -4.56
C ALA A 210 14.29 -9.10 -5.25
N THR A 211 15.59 -8.91 -5.00
CA THR A 211 16.64 -9.83 -5.51
C THR A 211 17.70 -10.14 -4.47
N LEU A 212 17.29 -10.79 -3.37
CA LEU A 212 18.22 -11.49 -2.47
C LEU A 212 17.60 -12.75 -1.84
N SER A 213 16.73 -13.45 -2.57
CA SER A 213 16.19 -14.75 -2.14
C SER A 213 16.55 -15.93 -3.05
N ALA A 214 17.35 -15.72 -4.11
CA ALA A 214 17.82 -16.80 -4.98
C ALA A 214 19.30 -17.18 -4.77
N ALA A 215 20.06 -16.45 -3.96
CA ALA A 215 21.48 -16.75 -3.68
C ALA A 215 21.70 -17.58 -2.40
N LEU A 216 20.73 -17.66 -1.49
CA LEU A 216 20.86 -18.39 -0.22
C LEU A 216 20.35 -19.84 -0.25
N SER A 217 19.71 -20.27 -1.35
CA SER A 217 19.26 -21.68 -1.50
C SER A 217 20.29 -22.59 -2.19
N ASN A 218 21.48 -22.10 -2.55
CA ASN A 218 22.50 -22.91 -3.21
C ASN A 218 23.72 -23.24 -2.33
N GLU A 219 23.80 -22.72 -1.10
CA GLU A 219 24.95 -22.92 -0.21
C GLU A 219 24.75 -24.04 0.82
N SER A 220 23.53 -24.56 1.00
CA SER A 220 23.25 -25.68 1.91
C SER A 220 23.46 -27.07 1.31
N GLN A 221 23.82 -27.19 0.02
CA GLN A 221 24.19 -28.48 -0.60
C GLN A 221 25.70 -28.68 -0.78
N ALA A 222 26.55 -27.70 -0.46
CA ALA A 222 28.00 -27.82 -0.60
C ALA A 222 28.72 -28.31 0.69
N ALA A 223 28.01 -28.42 1.81
CA ALA A 223 28.61 -28.84 3.10
C ALA A 223 28.40 -30.33 3.46
N GLU A 224 27.71 -31.10 2.62
CA GLU A 224 27.44 -32.54 2.85
C GLU A 224 28.13 -33.43 1.81
N SER A 225 29.42 -33.19 1.58
CA SER A 225 30.34 -34.22 1.10
C SER A 225 31.46 -34.41 2.12
N GLN A 226 31.08 -34.71 3.36
CA GLN A 226 32.02 -35.30 4.31
C GLN A 226 32.32 -36.72 3.83
N ASP A 227 33.49 -36.83 3.20
CA ASP A 227 34.18 -38.07 2.91
C ASP A 227 34.26 -38.96 4.17
N PRO A 228 33.55 -40.11 4.22
CA PRO A 228 33.56 -40.99 5.38
C PRO A 228 34.89 -41.73 5.57
N ASP A 229 35.87 -41.58 4.67
CA ASP A 229 37.08 -42.41 4.65
C ASP A 229 38.23 -41.88 5.54
N THR A 230 38.05 -40.74 6.21
CA THR A 230 39.09 -40.20 7.12
C THR A 230 39.06 -40.79 8.54
N LYS A 231 38.02 -41.54 8.93
CA LYS A 231 37.93 -42.12 10.29
C LYS A 231 38.73 -43.40 10.50
N ASN A 232 39.20 -44.10 9.46
CA ASN A 232 39.90 -45.38 9.63
C ASN A 232 41.43 -45.30 9.64
N LYS A 233 42.05 -44.12 9.52
CA LYS A 233 43.51 -44.02 9.35
C LYS A 233 44.32 -43.73 10.63
N LEU A 234 43.68 -43.68 11.79
CA LEU A 234 44.36 -43.36 13.06
C LEU A 234 44.46 -44.51 14.07
N GLU A 235 43.87 -45.69 13.82
CA GLU A 235 43.96 -46.82 14.77
C GLU A 235 45.10 -47.82 14.50
N THR A 236 45.90 -47.66 13.44
CA THR A 236 46.95 -48.64 13.08
C THR A 236 48.39 -48.15 13.34
N ARG A 237 48.60 -47.31 14.37
CA ARG A 237 49.95 -46.82 14.74
C ARG A 237 50.30 -46.94 16.22
N ALA A 238 49.62 -47.83 16.93
CA ALA A 238 49.94 -48.15 18.32
C ALA A 238 49.88 -49.66 18.57
N LEU A 239 50.73 -50.43 17.86
CA LEU A 239 51.22 -51.76 18.27
C LEU A 239 52.62 -51.95 17.68
#